data_AF-X1E740-F1
#
_entry.id   AF-X1E740-F1
#
_cell.length_a   1.000
_cell.length_b   1.000
_cell.length_c   1.000
_cell.angle_alpha   90.00
_cell.angle_beta   90.00
_cell.angle_gamma   90.00
#
_symmetry.space_group_name_H-M   'P 1'
#
loop_
_entity.id
_entity.type
_entity.pdbx_description
1 polymer ?
#
loop_
_entity_poly.entity_id
_entity_poly.type
_entity_poly.pdbx_seq_one_letter_code
_entity_poly.pdbx_strand_id
1 'polypeptide(L)' 'VETFKFASIEAQEKKGLKEAVVTGEGEIGGFEVEFAVMDFGFRGGSMGSVVGEKVKRAILRAIEKKSHL' A
#
# COMPACT_ATOMS: atom_id res chain seq x y z
N VAL A 1 4.90 -20.22 8.36
CA VAL A 1 4.90 -19.12 7.39
C VAL A 1 3.76 -18.21 7.82
N GLU A 2 4.06 -17.22 8.66
CA GLU A 2 3.04 -16.40 9.32
C GLU A 2 2.24 -15.58 8.29
N THR A 3 0.94 -15.55 8.52
CA THR A 3 -0.07 -15.06 7.60
C THR A 3 0.03 -13.55 7.45
N PHE A 4 0.42 -13.11 6.26
CA PHE A 4 0.29 -11.72 5.80
C PHE A 4 -1.17 -11.27 5.88
N LYS A 5 -1.52 -10.50 6.91
CA LYS A 5 -2.85 -9.90 7.04
C LYS A 5 -2.85 -8.52 6.39
N PHE A 6 -2.68 -8.48 5.07
CA PHE A 6 -2.98 -7.26 4.32
C PHE A 6 -4.47 -6.97 4.49
N ALA A 7 -4.83 -5.71 4.71
CA ALA A 7 -6.22 -5.28 4.67
C ALA A 7 -6.80 -5.49 3.27
N SER A 8 -7.22 -6.73 2.99
CA SER A 8 -8.04 -7.23 1.89
C SER A 8 -7.86 -6.49 0.55
N ILE A 9 -6.78 -6.79 -0.17
CA ILE A 9 -6.60 -6.39 -1.58
C ILE A 9 -7.86 -6.83 -2.39
N GLU A 10 -8.37 -8.04 -2.12
CA GLU A 10 -9.61 -8.59 -2.73
C GLU A 10 -10.88 -7.76 -2.43
N ALA A 11 -10.96 -7.08 -1.29
CA ALA A 11 -12.10 -6.21 -0.96
C ALA A 11 -12.07 -4.88 -1.71
N GLN A 12 -10.87 -4.44 -2.13
CA GLN A 12 -10.72 -3.28 -3.01
C GLN A 12 -10.97 -3.62 -4.47
N GLU A 13 -10.61 -4.83 -4.93
CA GLU A 13 -10.94 -5.31 -6.28
C GLU A 13 -12.46 -5.33 -6.51
N LYS A 14 -13.24 -5.85 -5.54
CA LYS A 14 -14.72 -5.84 -5.61
C LYS A 14 -15.34 -4.43 -5.57
N LYS A 15 -14.61 -3.41 -5.10
CA LYS A 15 -15.07 -2.02 -5.04
C LYS A 15 -14.63 -1.17 -6.22
N GLY A 16 -13.90 -1.74 -7.18
CA GLY A 16 -13.24 -0.99 -8.24
C GLY A 16 -12.09 -0.19 -7.63
N LEU A 17 -10.87 -0.67 -7.82
CA LEU A 17 -9.67 0.09 -7.48
C LEU A 17 -9.80 1.49 -8.08
N LYS A 18 -9.67 2.53 -7.26
CA LYS A 18 -9.81 3.92 -7.72
C LYS A 18 -8.52 4.47 -8.30
N GLU A 19 -7.38 3.83 -8.03
CA GLU A 19 -6.03 4.28 -8.40
C GLU A 19 -5.08 3.08 -8.58
N ALA A 20 -3.97 3.27 -9.31
CA ALA A 20 -2.97 2.25 -9.61
C ALA A 20 -2.09 1.83 -8.42
N VAL A 21 -2.35 2.35 -7.22
CA VAL A 21 -1.59 2.01 -6.01
C VAL A 21 -2.51 1.87 -4.81
N VAL A 22 -2.31 0.79 -4.07
CA VAL A 22 -2.88 0.51 -2.77
C VAL A 22 -1.80 0.75 -1.73
N THR A 23 -2.07 1.58 -0.72
CA THR A 23 -1.15 1.79 0.40
C THR A 23 -1.83 1.48 1.73
N GLY A 24 -1.07 1.03 2.70
CA GLY A 24 -1.60 0.66 4.01
C GLY A 24 -0.50 0.20 4.96
N GLU A 25 -0.91 -0.02 6.20
CA GLU A 25 -0.05 -0.48 7.29
C GLU A 25 -0.34 -1.94 7.64
N GLY A 26 0.66 -2.62 8.17
CA GLY A 26 0.53 -4.00 8.62
C GLY A 26 1.69 -4.41 9.51
N GLU A 27 1.71 -5.69 9.87
CA GLU A 27 2.76 -6.30 10.66
C GLU A 27 3.35 -7.47 9.88
N ILE A 28 4.68 -7.53 9.80
CA ILE A 28 5.41 -8.66 9.19
C ILE A 28 6.42 -9.14 10.22
N GLY A 29 6.20 -10.34 10.77
CA GLY A 29 7.13 -10.96 11.73
C GLY A 29 7.38 -10.12 12.99
N GLY A 30 6.36 -9.44 13.52
CA GLY A 30 6.49 -8.56 14.69
C GLY A 30 6.92 -7.12 14.39
N PHE A 31 7.23 -6.80 13.14
CA PHE A 31 7.63 -5.46 12.71
C PHE A 31 6.46 -4.72 12.10
N GLU A 32 6.13 -3.53 12.62
CA GLU A 32 5.19 -2.62 11.97
C GLU A 32 5.80 -2.11 10.66
N VAL A 33 5.04 -2.25 9.58
CA VAL A 33 5.45 -1.86 8.23
C VAL A 33 4.37 -1.03 7.55
N GLU A 34 4.82 -0.08 6.73
CA GLU A 34 3.99 0.59 5.74
C GLU A 34 4.30 -0.02 4.37
N PHE A 35 3.25 -0.28 3.59
CA PHE A 35 3.37 -0.86 2.26
C PHE A 35 2.66 -0.01 1.20
N ALA A 36 3.19 -0.08 -0.02
CA ALA A 36 2.59 0.48 -1.21
C ALA A 36 2.71 -0.55 -2.34
N VAL A 37 1.57 -1.10 -2.77
CA VAL A 37 1.49 -2.12 -3.82
C VAL A 37 0.88 -1.49 -5.06
N MET A 38 1.61 -1.53 -6.17
CA MET A 38 1.10 -1.07 -7.46
C MET A 38 0.34 -2.19 -8.16
N ASP A 39 -0.83 -1.85 -8.69
CA ASP A 39 -1.60 -2.73 -9.56
C ASP A 39 -1.51 -2.25 -11.00
N PHE A 40 -0.85 -3.04 -11.85
CA PHE A 40 -0.70 -2.78 -13.27
C PHE A 40 -1.99 -3.03 -14.07
N GLY A 41 -2.93 -3.80 -13.52
CA GLY A 41 -4.26 -4.01 -14.10
C GLY A 41 -5.10 -2.72 -14.12
N PHE A 42 -4.85 -1.80 -13.18
CA PHE A 42 -5.47 -0.49 -13.19
C PHE A 42 -4.75 0.46 -14.16
N ARG A 43 -5.33 0.64 -15.36
CA ARG A 43 -4.88 1.60 -16.39
C ARG A 43 -3.37 1.51 -16.71
N GLY A 44 -2.81 0.30 -16.72
CA GLY A 44 -1.41 0.05 -17.05
C GLY A 44 -0.41 0.47 -15.97
N GLY A 45 -0.85 0.71 -14.74
CA GLY A 45 0.04 1.11 -13.64
C GLY A 45 0.58 2.54 -13.73
N SER A 46 -0.09 3.42 -14.49
CA SER A 46 0.39 4.79 -14.72
C SER A 46 0.48 5.59 -13.42
N MET A 47 1.67 6.14 -13.13
CA MET A 47 1.92 7.00 -11.98
C MET A 47 1.44 8.43 -12.23
N GLY A 48 0.13 8.65 -12.12
CA GLY A 48 -0.44 10.01 -12.06
C GLY A 48 -0.16 10.70 -10.73
N SER A 49 -0.53 11.98 -10.60
CA SER A 49 -0.31 12.79 -9.40
C SER A 49 -0.89 12.16 -8.11
N VAL A 50 -2.03 11.47 -8.22
CA VAL A 50 -2.66 10.81 -7.07
C VAL A 50 -1.86 9.58 -6.59
N VAL A 51 -1.28 8.82 -7.53
CA VAL A 51 -0.42 7.67 -7.23
C VAL A 51 0.85 8.15 -6.51
N GLY A 52 1.51 9.18 -7.05
CA GLY A 52 2.71 9.76 -6.44
C GLY A 52 2.46 10.31 -5.03
N GLU A 53 1.35 11.02 -4.82
CA GLU A 53 0.98 11.56 -3.51
C GLU A 53 0.68 10.43 -2.50
N LYS A 54 0.04 9.33 -2.93
CA LYS A 54 -0.21 8.16 -2.07
C LYS A 54 1.08 7.47 -1.64
N VAL A 55 2.03 7.30 -2.56
CA VAL A 55 3.35 6.71 -2.25
C VAL A 55 4.13 7.62 -1.31
N LYS A 56 4.20 8.93 -1.61
CA LYS A 56 4.83 9.92 -0.72
C LYS A 56 4.25 9.86 0.69
N ARG A 57 2.92 9.80 0.81
CA ARG A 57 2.24 9.73 2.11
C ARG A 57 2.60 8.45 2.87
N ALA A 58 2.65 7.30 2.19
CA ALA A 58 3.06 6.05 2.83
C ALA A 58 4.49 6.12 3.38
N ILE A 59 5.41 6.71 2.61
CA ILE A 59 6.80 6.95 3.05
C ILE A 59 6.83 7.87 4.27
N LEU A 60 6.09 8.98 4.25
CA LEU A 60 6.05 9.91 5.38
C LEU A 60 5.49 9.25 6.65
N ARG A 61 4.44 8.42 6.53
CA ARG A 61 3.88 7.67 7.66
C ARG A 61 4.90 6.68 8.23
N ALA A 62 5.65 5.99 7.36
CA ALA A 62 6.70 5.06 7.79
C ALA A 62 7.79 5.79 8.61
N ILE A 63 8.21 6.97 8.14
CA ILE A 63 9.20 7.81 8.82
C ILE A 63 8.67 8.29 10.17
N GLU A 64 7.43 8.79 10.21
CA GLU A 64 6.80 9.31 11.43
C GLU A 64 6.65 8.21 12.49
N LYS A 65 6.24 7.01 12.07
CA LYS A 65 6.04 5.85 12.96
C LYS A 65 7.34 5.16 13.38
N LYS A 66 8.49 5.53 12.78
CA LYS A 66 9.76 4.79 12.91
C LYS A 66 9.58 3.29 12.62
N SER A 67 8.68 2.96 11.70
CA SER A 67 8.53 1.59 11.19
C SER A 67 9.91 1.12 10.76
N HIS A 68 10.41 0.06 11.42
CA HIS A 68 11.83 -0.24 11.55
C HIS A 68 12.63 -0.13 10.23
N LEU A 69 13.72 0.65 10.28
CA LEU A 69 14.84 0.56 9.33
C LEU A 69 15.67 -0.70 9.60
#